data_AF-A0A166HD91-F1
#
_entry.id   AF-A0A166HD91-F1
#
_cell.length_a   1.000
_cell.length_b   1.000
_cell.length_c   1.000
_cell.angle_alpha   90.00
_cell.angle_beta   90.00
_cell.angle_gamma   90.00
#
_symmetry.space_group_name_H-M   'P 1'
#
loop_
_entity.id
_entity.type
_entity.pdbx_description
1 polymer ?
#
loop_
_entity_poly.entity_id
_entity_poly.type
_entity_poly.pdbx_seq_one_letter_code
_entity_poly.pdbx_strand_id
1 'polypeptide(L)'
;MLRPKAAAFPEADSGRGKYPAGDSFSLIHDPRNDFGKLYTVDKLGNVWGARPVLYVNTEVAALKAAALAGIRAGTPVFFGCDVGQSSTSTRGIMDTALYPPSSYQNAFGVALGLTKAQRLQMGESAMTHAMVLAAVHVEDGKTVRWKVENSWGEGPGEKGWFVMSDAWFDEFVYQVVVPKALAPKELVKVFEGTERVVLPAWDPMGALA
;
A
#
# COMPACT_ATOMS: atom_id res chain seq x y z
N MET A 1 -17.49 39.12 -38.94
CA MET A 1 -16.67 38.24 -38.08
C MET A 1 -17.58 37.57 -37.06
N LEU A 2 -17.94 36.31 -37.31
CA LEU A 2 -18.76 35.48 -36.42
C LEU A 2 -17.87 34.94 -35.30
N ARG A 3 -18.21 35.23 -34.04
CA ARG A 3 -17.57 34.60 -32.88
C ARG A 3 -18.00 33.12 -32.83
N PRO A 4 -17.10 32.15 -32.58
CA PRO A 4 -17.50 30.76 -32.42
C PRO A 4 -18.36 30.63 -31.16
N LYS A 5 -19.48 29.90 -31.26
CA LYS A 5 -20.24 29.43 -30.10
C LYS A 5 -19.32 28.52 -29.27
N ALA A 6 -19.14 28.84 -28.00
CA ALA A 6 -18.51 27.93 -27.04
C ALA A 6 -19.28 26.61 -27.06
N ALA A 7 -18.57 25.49 -27.21
CA ALA A 7 -19.16 24.18 -27.04
C ALA A 7 -19.70 24.08 -25.61
N ALA A 8 -20.96 23.67 -25.48
CA ALA A 8 -21.54 23.35 -24.18
C ALA A 8 -20.68 22.25 -23.53
N PHE A 9 -20.28 22.47 -22.28
CA PHE A 9 -19.70 21.42 -21.47
C PHE A 9 -20.71 20.27 -21.38
N PRO A 10 -20.31 19.00 -21.60
CA PRO A 10 -21.22 17.88 -21.39
C PRO A 10 -21.72 17.90 -19.95
N GLU A 11 -23.01 17.60 -19.78
CA GLU A 11 -23.69 17.53 -18.50
C GLU A 11 -22.90 16.69 -17.51
N ALA A 12 -22.86 17.16 -16.25
CA ALA A 12 -22.17 16.48 -15.17
C ALA A 12 -22.72 15.07 -15.01
N ASP A 13 -21.86 14.08 -15.25
CA ASP A 13 -22.01 12.72 -14.76
C ASP A 13 -22.34 12.79 -13.25
N SER A 14 -23.10 11.81 -12.74
CA SER A 14 -23.73 11.72 -11.42
C SER A 14 -22.80 11.82 -10.18
N GLY A 15 -21.61 12.39 -10.32
CA GLY A 15 -20.61 12.64 -9.29
C GLY A 15 -19.89 11.38 -8.81
N ARG A 16 -20.36 10.20 -9.23
CA ARG A 16 -19.76 8.90 -8.92
C ARG A 16 -19.03 8.41 -10.15
N GLY A 17 -17.80 8.90 -10.35
CA GLY A 17 -16.92 8.36 -11.38
C GLY A 17 -16.76 6.84 -11.26
N LYS A 18 -16.20 6.20 -12.30
CA LYS A 18 -16.08 4.73 -12.44
C LYS A 18 -15.52 3.99 -11.19
N TYR A 19 -14.76 4.67 -10.34
CA TYR A 19 -14.20 4.13 -9.10
C TYR A 19 -14.50 5.08 -7.91
N PRO A 20 -15.68 4.96 -7.27
CA PRO A 20 -16.03 5.82 -6.14
C PRO A 20 -15.11 5.56 -4.94
N ALA A 21 -14.50 6.61 -4.39
CA ALA A 21 -13.59 6.49 -3.24
C ALA A 21 -14.25 5.85 -2.01
N GLY A 22 -15.57 6.04 -1.82
CA GLY A 22 -16.34 5.45 -0.71
C GLY A 22 -16.52 3.94 -0.79
N ASP A 23 -16.26 3.33 -1.96
CA ASP A 23 -16.40 1.89 -2.17
C ASP A 23 -15.12 1.11 -1.87
N SER A 24 -14.04 1.81 -1.52
CA SER A 24 -12.75 1.22 -1.16
C SER A 24 -12.36 1.53 0.28
N PHE A 25 -11.48 0.71 0.83
CA PHE A 25 -10.99 0.88 2.20
C PHE A 25 -9.53 0.41 2.32
N SER A 26 -8.87 0.87 3.37
CA SER A 26 -7.48 0.57 3.65
C SER A 26 -7.36 -0.69 4.51
N LEU A 27 -6.65 -1.68 3.97
CA LEU A 27 -6.10 -2.79 4.73
C LEU A 27 -4.65 -2.47 5.08
N ILE A 28 -4.22 -2.79 6.29
CA ILE A 28 -2.83 -2.67 6.70
C ILE A 28 -2.29 -4.00 7.24
N HIS A 29 -0.97 -4.14 7.23
CA HIS A 29 -0.27 -5.18 7.98
C HIS A 29 0.70 -4.52 8.97
N ASP A 30 0.22 -4.37 10.19
CA ASP A 30 0.97 -3.91 11.35
C ASP A 30 1.10 -5.06 12.37
N PRO A 31 2.21 -5.82 12.36
CA PRO A 31 2.40 -6.96 13.24
C PRO A 31 2.68 -6.58 14.71
N ARG A 32 2.67 -5.29 15.06
CA ARG A 32 2.75 -4.84 16.46
C ARG A 32 1.40 -4.93 17.19
N ASN A 33 0.32 -4.98 16.42
CA ASN A 33 -1.06 -4.80 16.89
C ASN A 33 -1.93 -6.01 16.50
N ASP A 34 -3.04 -6.21 17.22
CA ASP A 34 -3.95 -7.31 16.94
C ASP A 34 -4.55 -7.20 15.52
N PHE A 35 -4.63 -8.34 14.83
CA PHE A 35 -5.29 -8.45 13.53
C PHE A 35 -6.83 -8.51 13.69
N GLY A 36 -7.54 -8.21 12.60
CA GLY A 36 -9.01 -8.24 12.57
C GLY A 36 -9.66 -7.09 13.34
N LYS A 37 -8.90 -6.03 13.68
CA LYS A 37 -9.40 -4.83 14.36
C LYS A 37 -9.30 -3.60 13.46
N LEU A 38 -10.17 -2.64 13.73
CA LEU A 38 -10.18 -1.32 13.10
C LEU A 38 -9.31 -0.36 13.91
N TYR A 39 -8.43 0.35 13.23
CA TYR A 39 -7.52 1.33 13.82
C TYR A 39 -7.73 2.70 13.19
N THR A 40 -7.43 3.72 13.96
CA THR A 40 -7.28 5.11 13.52
C THR A 40 -6.08 5.72 14.24
N VAL A 41 -5.54 6.82 13.73
CA VAL A 41 -4.43 7.55 14.34
C VAL A 41 -4.94 8.89 14.84
N ASP A 42 -4.67 9.22 16.10
CA ASP A 42 -5.12 10.47 16.71
C ASP A 42 -4.65 11.67 15.89
N LYS A 43 -5.56 12.64 15.67
CA LYS A 43 -5.34 13.87 14.89
C LYS A 43 -4.96 13.68 13.42
N LEU A 44 -4.89 12.46 12.90
CA LEU A 44 -4.62 12.21 11.48
C LEU A 44 -5.85 12.49 10.63
N GLY A 45 -5.75 13.49 9.76
CA GLY A 45 -6.79 13.88 8.83
C GLY A 45 -6.49 15.21 8.16
N ASN A 46 -7.26 15.54 7.12
CA ASN A 46 -7.06 16.76 6.32
C ASN A 46 -8.32 17.64 6.23
N VAL A 47 -9.51 17.12 6.57
CA VAL A 47 -10.76 17.88 6.56
C VAL A 47 -11.38 17.84 7.95
N TRP A 48 -11.58 19.03 8.54
CA TRP A 48 -12.16 19.18 9.86
C TRP A 48 -13.59 18.60 9.93
N GLY A 49 -13.85 17.75 10.93
CA GLY A 49 -15.15 17.11 11.13
C GLY A 49 -15.50 16.02 10.10
N ALA A 50 -14.63 15.72 9.14
CA ALA A 50 -14.84 14.62 8.20
C ALA A 50 -14.53 13.26 8.83
N ARG A 51 -14.74 12.20 8.04
CA ARG A 51 -14.40 10.83 8.43
C ARG A 51 -12.91 10.75 8.80
N PRO A 52 -12.55 10.15 9.95
CA PRO A 52 -11.15 9.91 10.29
C PRO A 52 -10.51 8.92 9.32
N VAL A 53 -9.18 8.84 9.34
CA VAL A 53 -8.46 7.77 8.65
C VAL A 53 -8.72 6.45 9.37
N LEU A 54 -9.06 5.41 8.60
CA LEU A 54 -9.44 4.10 9.11
C LEU A 54 -8.61 3.02 8.43
N TYR A 55 -8.08 2.11 9.23
CA TYR A 55 -7.27 0.98 8.78
C TYR A 55 -7.79 -0.32 9.39
N VAL A 56 -8.06 -1.34 8.58
CA VAL A 56 -8.29 -2.68 9.11
C VAL A 56 -6.97 -3.43 9.10
N ASN A 57 -6.48 -3.80 10.29
CA ASN A 57 -5.24 -4.56 10.41
C ASN A 57 -5.47 -6.04 10.09
N THR A 58 -4.59 -6.64 9.31
CA THR A 58 -4.72 -8.04 8.87
C THR A 58 -3.36 -8.70 8.69
N GLU A 59 -3.37 -10.03 8.64
CA GLU A 59 -2.24 -10.86 8.23
C GLU A 59 -1.78 -10.50 6.81
N VAL A 60 -0.47 -10.57 6.56
CA VAL A 60 0.12 -10.21 5.26
C VAL A 60 -0.40 -11.08 4.11
N ALA A 61 -0.73 -12.34 4.39
CA ALA A 61 -1.32 -13.25 3.42
C ALA A 61 -2.70 -12.74 2.93
N ALA A 62 -3.53 -12.21 3.83
CA ALA A 62 -4.82 -11.62 3.48
C ALA A 62 -4.64 -10.29 2.73
N LEU A 63 -3.61 -9.51 3.08
CA LEU A 63 -3.23 -8.29 2.37
C LEU A 63 -2.87 -8.57 0.91
N LYS A 64 -2.01 -9.57 0.66
CA LYS A 64 -1.64 -10.05 -0.67
C LYS A 64 -2.83 -10.63 -1.43
N ALA A 65 -3.68 -11.41 -0.76
CA ALA A 65 -4.88 -11.99 -1.38
C ALA A 65 -5.87 -10.91 -1.84
N ALA A 66 -6.07 -9.86 -1.05
CA ALA A 66 -6.91 -8.72 -1.42
C ALA A 66 -6.33 -7.95 -2.62
N ALA A 67 -5.02 -7.71 -2.63
CA ALA A 67 -4.35 -7.09 -3.77
C ALA A 67 -4.47 -7.94 -5.04
N LEU A 68 -4.22 -9.25 -4.93
CA LEU A 68 -4.38 -10.21 -6.04
C LEU A 68 -5.81 -10.22 -6.57
N ALA A 69 -6.83 -10.16 -5.70
CA ALA A 69 -8.23 -10.08 -6.10
C ALA A 69 -8.53 -8.81 -6.90
N GLY A 70 -7.99 -7.66 -6.47
CA GLY A 70 -8.04 -6.40 -7.22
C GLY A 70 -7.47 -6.53 -8.63
N ILE A 71 -6.24 -7.02 -8.74
CA ILE A 71 -5.57 -7.22 -10.03
C ILE A 71 -6.33 -8.19 -10.93
N ARG A 72 -6.83 -9.31 -10.39
CA ARG A 72 -7.65 -10.28 -11.15
C ARG A 72 -8.95 -9.69 -11.66
N ALA A 73 -9.53 -8.74 -10.93
CA ALA A 73 -10.72 -8.00 -11.35
C ALA A 73 -10.40 -6.83 -12.31
N GLY A 74 -9.15 -6.71 -12.79
CA GLY A 74 -8.73 -5.63 -13.68
C GLY A 74 -8.65 -4.26 -13.00
N THR A 75 -8.52 -4.24 -11.67
CA THR A 75 -8.42 -3.01 -10.87
C THR A 75 -7.00 -2.86 -10.33
N PRO A 76 -6.23 -1.84 -10.74
CA PRO A 76 -4.95 -1.52 -10.12
C PRO A 76 -5.12 -1.20 -8.63
N VAL A 77 -4.13 -1.55 -7.82
CA VAL A 77 -4.22 -1.48 -6.36
C VAL A 77 -3.22 -0.47 -5.83
N PHE A 78 -3.71 0.59 -5.18
CA PHE A 78 -2.85 1.49 -4.41
C PHE A 78 -2.22 0.74 -3.24
N PHE A 79 -0.94 0.98 -2.99
CA PHE A 79 -0.26 0.46 -1.82
C PHE A 79 0.75 1.46 -1.24
N GLY A 80 0.95 1.37 0.07
CA GLY A 80 1.93 2.15 0.81
C GLY A 80 3.03 1.24 1.36
N CYS A 81 4.28 1.68 1.24
CA CYS A 81 5.45 0.88 1.59
C CYS A 81 6.63 1.73 2.08
N ASP A 82 7.69 1.08 2.54
CA ASP A 82 9.00 1.72 2.73
C ASP A 82 9.87 1.53 1.48
N VAL A 83 9.75 2.42 0.50
CA VAL A 83 10.41 2.23 -0.81
C VAL A 83 11.94 2.28 -0.73
N GLY A 84 12.51 2.92 0.30
CA GLY A 84 13.97 3.04 0.46
C GLY A 84 14.66 1.74 0.87
N GLN A 85 13.90 0.77 1.39
CA GLN A 85 14.43 -0.46 1.92
C GLN A 85 14.71 -1.47 0.82
N SER A 86 15.92 -2.04 0.79
CA SER A 86 16.31 -3.13 -0.12
C SER A 86 15.84 -2.93 -1.57
N SER A 87 16.04 -1.72 -2.10
CA SER A 87 15.56 -1.33 -3.44
C SER A 87 16.62 -0.58 -4.24
N THR A 88 16.42 -0.50 -5.55
CA THR A 88 17.23 0.35 -6.45
C THR A 88 16.34 1.01 -7.50
N SER A 89 16.38 2.34 -7.54
CA SER A 89 15.62 3.14 -8.49
C SER A 89 16.16 3.03 -9.92
N THR A 90 17.48 2.85 -10.10
CA THR A 90 18.10 2.76 -11.42
C THR A 90 17.61 1.55 -12.21
N ARG A 91 17.41 0.41 -11.54
CA ARG A 91 16.91 -0.82 -12.20
C ARG A 91 15.44 -1.10 -11.91
N GLY A 92 14.81 -0.33 -11.03
CA GLY A 92 13.42 -0.54 -10.64
C GLY A 92 13.20 -1.86 -9.90
N ILE A 93 14.15 -2.29 -9.07
CA ILE A 93 14.09 -3.58 -8.36
C ILE A 93 13.82 -3.33 -6.88
N MET A 94 12.83 -4.03 -6.33
CA MET A 94 12.48 -4.05 -4.92
C MET A 94 12.56 -5.51 -4.43
N ASP A 95 13.69 -5.90 -3.85
CA ASP A 95 13.98 -7.29 -3.51
C ASP A 95 14.84 -7.40 -2.25
N THR A 96 14.36 -8.16 -1.27
CA THR A 96 15.12 -8.48 -0.04
C THR A 96 16.46 -9.16 -0.32
N ALA A 97 16.58 -9.86 -1.46
CA ALA A 97 17.82 -10.50 -1.92
C ALA A 97 18.74 -9.55 -2.70
N LEU A 98 18.36 -8.28 -2.93
CA LEU A 98 19.22 -7.29 -3.59
C LEU A 98 20.48 -7.01 -2.76
N TYR A 99 20.31 -6.90 -1.44
CA TYR A 99 21.38 -6.79 -0.46
C TYR A 99 21.13 -7.79 0.68
N PRO A 100 21.46 -9.08 0.50
CA PRO A 100 21.16 -10.09 1.50
C PRO A 100 21.89 -9.78 2.82
N PRO A 101 21.36 -10.20 3.98
CA PRO A 101 21.99 -9.94 5.29
C PRO A 101 23.46 -10.37 5.35
N SER A 102 23.83 -11.44 4.63
CA SER A 102 25.21 -11.90 4.51
C SER A 102 26.14 -10.87 3.88
N SER A 103 25.66 -10.01 2.99
CA SER A 103 26.46 -8.93 2.39
C SER A 103 26.91 -7.94 3.45
N TYR A 104 26.03 -7.56 4.38
CA TYR A 104 26.38 -6.65 5.48
C TYR A 104 27.36 -7.30 6.46
N GLN A 105 27.13 -8.57 6.80
CA GLN A 105 28.03 -9.31 7.66
C GLN A 105 29.43 -9.44 7.03
N ASN A 106 29.50 -9.78 5.74
CA ASN A 106 30.76 -9.99 5.05
C ASN A 106 31.53 -8.68 4.82
N ALA A 107 30.83 -7.59 4.52
CA ALA A 107 31.45 -6.30 4.22
C ALA A 107 31.80 -5.50 5.49
N PHE A 108 30.96 -5.55 6.52
CA PHE A 108 31.05 -4.66 7.68
C PHE A 108 31.10 -5.39 9.02
N GLY A 109 30.96 -6.71 9.05
CA GLY A 109 30.90 -7.49 10.30
C GLY A 109 29.62 -7.28 11.11
N VAL A 110 28.56 -6.74 10.48
CA VAL A 110 27.28 -6.41 11.12
C VAL A 110 26.17 -7.31 10.62
N ALA A 111 25.45 -7.93 11.55
CA ALA A 111 24.24 -8.72 11.25
C ALA A 111 22.99 -7.85 11.38
N LEU A 112 22.19 -7.82 10.33
CA LEU A 112 20.84 -7.25 10.34
C LEU A 112 19.83 -8.37 10.55
N GLY A 113 18.76 -8.12 11.31
CA GLY A 113 17.78 -9.17 11.63
C GLY A 113 16.56 -8.71 12.42
N LEU A 114 16.26 -7.40 12.44
CA LEU A 114 15.03 -6.92 13.08
C LEU A 114 13.82 -7.43 12.30
N THR A 115 12.81 -7.91 13.01
CA THR A 115 11.51 -8.24 12.41
C THR A 115 10.77 -6.98 11.99
N LYS A 116 9.76 -7.12 11.12
CA LYS A 116 8.90 -5.99 10.71
C LYS A 116 8.29 -5.23 11.90
N ALA A 117 7.85 -5.95 12.93
CA ALA A 117 7.32 -5.34 14.16
C ALA A 117 8.41 -4.53 14.89
N GLN A 118 9.61 -5.09 15.03
CA GLN A 118 10.73 -4.40 15.68
C GLN A 118 11.18 -3.16 14.88
N ARG A 119 11.22 -3.24 13.55
CA ARG A 119 11.58 -2.12 12.67
C ARG A 119 10.61 -0.94 12.84
N LEU A 120 9.31 -1.22 12.89
CA LEU A 120 8.27 -0.22 13.18
C LEU A 120 8.40 0.35 14.61
N GLN A 121 8.67 -0.49 15.61
CA GLN A 121 8.82 -0.05 17.01
C GLN A 121 10.06 0.83 17.24
N MET A 122 11.16 0.51 16.56
CA MET A 122 12.45 1.20 16.71
C MET A 122 12.61 2.39 15.77
N GLY A 123 11.62 2.67 14.92
CA GLY A 123 11.67 3.77 13.95
C GLY A 123 12.66 3.53 12.79
N GLU A 124 13.03 2.28 12.53
CA GLU A 124 13.91 1.93 11.42
C GLU A 124 13.16 1.88 10.08
N SER A 125 11.88 1.52 10.10
CA SER A 125 11.04 1.49 8.91
C SER A 125 9.64 2.01 9.22
N ALA A 126 9.04 2.66 8.24
CA ALA A 126 7.66 3.14 8.25
C ALA A 126 7.16 3.28 6.80
N MET A 127 5.89 3.56 6.61
CA MET A 127 5.38 3.88 5.27
C MET A 127 5.97 5.23 4.81
N THR A 128 6.75 5.22 3.74
CA THR A 128 7.44 6.42 3.23
C THR A 128 7.01 6.83 1.84
N HIS A 129 6.41 5.91 1.06
CA HIS A 129 6.00 6.18 -0.32
C HIS A 129 4.80 5.35 -0.75
N ALA A 130 3.98 5.94 -1.61
CA ALA A 130 2.78 5.34 -2.18
C ALA A 130 2.93 5.09 -3.68
N MET A 131 2.51 3.91 -4.12
CA MET A 131 2.62 3.45 -5.52
C MET A 131 1.40 2.62 -5.91
N VAL A 132 1.39 2.10 -7.14
CA VAL A 132 0.28 1.28 -7.66
C VAL A 132 0.77 -0.08 -8.12
N LEU A 133 0.13 -1.16 -7.66
CA LEU A 133 0.28 -2.50 -8.22
C LEU A 133 -0.57 -2.59 -9.48
N ALA A 134 0.05 -2.95 -10.60
CA ALA A 134 -0.63 -3.06 -11.90
C ALA A 134 -0.72 -4.50 -12.41
N ALA A 135 0.18 -5.39 -11.98
CA ALA A 135 0.14 -6.80 -12.34
C ALA A 135 0.85 -7.66 -11.28
N VAL A 136 0.61 -8.97 -11.34
CA VAL A 136 1.26 -9.96 -10.47
C VAL A 136 1.55 -11.23 -11.25
N HIS A 137 2.74 -11.78 -11.04
CA HIS A 137 3.14 -13.09 -11.55
C HIS A 137 2.79 -14.15 -10.50
N VAL A 138 2.05 -15.18 -10.90
CA VAL A 138 1.56 -16.24 -10.03
C VAL A 138 2.04 -17.59 -10.54
N GLU A 139 2.66 -18.39 -9.67
CA GLU A 139 3.10 -19.76 -9.94
C GLU A 139 2.49 -20.69 -8.91
N ASP A 140 1.87 -21.79 -9.36
CA ASP A 140 1.20 -22.78 -8.49
C ASP A 140 0.23 -22.16 -7.47
N GLY A 141 -0.47 -21.10 -7.89
CA GLY A 141 -1.43 -20.37 -7.06
C GLY A 141 -0.80 -19.40 -6.04
N LYS A 142 0.52 -19.25 -6.02
CA LYS A 142 1.26 -18.33 -5.13
C LYS A 142 1.81 -17.14 -5.88
N THR A 143 1.78 -15.97 -5.26
CA THR A 143 2.36 -14.74 -5.82
C THR A 143 3.88 -14.82 -5.74
N VAL A 144 4.57 -14.41 -6.81
CA VAL A 144 6.04 -14.50 -6.92
C VAL A 144 6.68 -13.12 -7.02
N ARG A 145 6.07 -12.25 -7.83
CA ARG A 145 6.52 -10.86 -8.01
C ARG A 145 5.39 -9.99 -8.55
N TRP A 146 5.49 -8.71 -8.26
CA TRP A 146 4.49 -7.69 -8.54
C TRP A 146 5.07 -6.63 -9.47
N LYS A 147 4.27 -6.19 -10.44
CA LYS A 147 4.60 -5.04 -11.29
C LYS A 147 4.05 -3.78 -10.64
N VAL A 148 4.92 -2.81 -10.43
CA VAL A 148 4.67 -1.58 -9.68
C VAL A 148 4.79 -0.39 -10.63
N GLU A 149 3.75 0.44 -10.69
CA GLU A 149 3.78 1.76 -11.31
C GLU A 149 4.27 2.77 -10.28
N ASN A 150 5.34 3.48 -10.62
CA ASN A 150 5.88 4.56 -9.78
C ASN A 150 5.59 5.93 -10.42
N SER A 151 5.80 7.00 -9.65
CA SER A 151 5.46 8.39 -10.00
C SER A 151 6.68 9.29 -10.21
N TRP A 152 7.88 8.71 -10.37
CA TRP A 152 9.15 9.45 -10.53
C TRP A 152 9.53 9.70 -12.00
N GLY A 153 8.56 9.67 -12.91
CA GLY A 153 8.77 9.79 -14.35
C GLY A 153 9.34 8.53 -14.99
N GLU A 154 9.74 8.63 -16.27
CA GLU A 154 10.18 7.47 -17.07
C GLU A 154 11.65 7.08 -16.87
N GLY A 155 12.44 7.91 -16.19
CA GLY A 155 13.87 7.68 -15.99
C GLY A 155 14.20 6.49 -15.08
N PRO A 156 13.59 6.39 -13.88
CA PRO A 156 13.79 5.25 -12.99
C PRO A 156 13.15 3.95 -13.49
N GLY A 157 13.78 2.82 -13.17
CA GLY A 157 13.30 1.49 -13.55
C GLY A 157 13.22 1.28 -15.05
N GLU A 158 12.19 0.55 -15.49
CA GLU A 158 11.86 0.39 -16.91
C GLU A 158 10.71 1.32 -17.26
N LYS A 159 11.01 2.55 -17.71
CA LYS A 159 10.00 3.58 -18.03
C LYS A 159 9.07 3.90 -16.85
N GLY A 160 9.64 4.06 -15.66
CA GLY A 160 8.90 4.32 -14.42
C GLY A 160 8.31 3.06 -13.76
N TRP A 161 8.45 1.88 -14.38
CA TRP A 161 7.97 0.62 -13.81
C TRP A 161 9.03 -0.06 -12.96
N PHE A 162 8.57 -0.62 -11.85
CA PHE A 162 9.35 -1.39 -10.91
C PHE A 162 8.85 -2.83 -10.85
N VAL A 163 9.73 -3.74 -10.42
CA VAL A 163 9.41 -5.12 -10.08
C VAL A 163 9.70 -5.34 -8.61
N MET A 164 8.72 -5.88 -7.90
CA MET A 164 8.78 -6.14 -6.46
C MET A 164 8.64 -7.62 -6.20
N SER A 165 9.62 -8.23 -5.53
CA SER A 165 9.54 -9.63 -5.11
C SER A 165 8.42 -9.83 -4.07
N ASP A 166 7.86 -11.03 -4.01
CA ASP A 166 6.83 -11.34 -3.00
C ASP A 166 7.35 -11.25 -1.56
N ALA A 167 8.63 -11.57 -1.34
CA ALA A 167 9.30 -11.41 -0.04
C ALA A 167 9.48 -9.93 0.34
N TRP A 168 9.74 -9.04 -0.62
CA TRP A 168 9.81 -7.60 -0.35
C TRP A 168 8.44 -7.06 0.07
N PHE A 169 7.36 -7.54 -0.55
CA PHE A 169 6.00 -7.24 -0.11
C PHE A 169 5.82 -7.58 1.38
N ASP A 170 6.26 -8.77 1.80
CA ASP A 170 6.13 -9.21 3.19
C ASP A 170 6.79 -8.25 4.17
N GLU A 171 8.01 -7.82 3.86
CA GLU A 171 8.84 -7.04 4.77
C GLU A 171 8.49 -5.55 4.79
N PHE A 172 8.12 -4.96 3.65
CA PHE A 172 8.13 -3.50 3.48
C PHE A 172 6.83 -2.89 2.93
N VAL A 173 5.83 -3.69 2.53
CA VAL A 173 4.47 -3.16 2.23
C VAL A 173 3.63 -3.12 3.50
N TYR A 174 3.06 -1.96 3.80
CA TYR A 174 2.28 -1.75 5.02
C TYR A 174 0.79 -1.61 4.75
N GLN A 175 0.40 -1.07 3.59
CA GLN A 175 -0.99 -0.77 3.27
C GLN A 175 -1.33 -1.19 1.86
N VAL A 176 -2.54 -1.69 1.64
CA VAL A 176 -3.20 -1.72 0.33
C VAL A 176 -4.61 -1.15 0.43
N VAL A 177 -5.08 -0.52 -0.64
CA VAL A 177 -6.45 -0.02 -0.72
C VAL A 177 -7.19 -0.81 -1.79
N VAL A 178 -8.28 -1.45 -1.38
CA VAL A 178 -9.05 -2.37 -2.24
C VAL A 178 -10.54 -2.05 -2.20
N PRO A 179 -11.28 -2.33 -3.29
CA PRO A 179 -12.73 -2.26 -3.28
C PRO A 179 -13.33 -3.23 -2.25
N LYS A 180 -14.32 -2.77 -1.47
CA LYS A 180 -15.04 -3.59 -0.47
C LYS A 180 -15.63 -4.85 -1.09
N ALA A 181 -16.10 -4.78 -2.33
CA ALA A 181 -16.68 -5.91 -3.05
C ALA A 181 -15.69 -7.06 -3.35
N LEU A 182 -14.38 -6.79 -3.33
CA LEU A 182 -13.33 -7.75 -3.65
C LEU A 182 -12.56 -8.24 -2.41
N ALA A 183 -12.79 -7.62 -1.25
CA ALA A 183 -12.11 -7.98 -0.02
C ALA A 183 -12.86 -9.07 0.76
N PRO A 184 -12.17 -9.79 1.66
CA PRO A 184 -12.83 -10.75 2.55
C PRO A 184 -13.94 -10.08 3.38
N LYS A 185 -15.11 -10.73 3.44
CA LYS A 185 -16.34 -10.14 4.01
C LYS A 185 -16.18 -9.79 5.50
N GLU A 186 -15.40 -10.57 6.23
CA GLU A 186 -15.07 -10.36 7.62
C GLU A 186 -14.27 -9.07 7.84
N LEU A 187 -13.32 -8.73 6.97
CA LEU A 187 -12.57 -7.49 7.07
C LEU A 187 -13.43 -6.27 6.69
N VAL A 188 -14.33 -6.43 5.74
CA VAL A 188 -15.32 -5.39 5.39
C VAL A 188 -16.23 -5.11 6.57
N LYS A 189 -16.70 -6.14 7.29
CA LYS A 189 -17.51 -5.97 8.50
C LYS A 189 -16.76 -5.21 9.60
N VAL A 190 -15.46 -5.48 9.77
CA VAL A 190 -14.61 -4.73 10.72
C VAL A 190 -14.53 -3.26 10.31
N PHE A 191 -14.35 -2.97 9.02
CA PHE A 191 -14.31 -1.61 8.50
C PHE A 191 -15.62 -0.84 8.69
N GLU A 192 -16.76 -1.50 8.47
CA GLU A 192 -18.10 -0.90 8.59
C GLU A 192 -18.59 -0.84 10.05
N GLY A 193 -17.84 -1.42 10.98
CA GLY A 193 -18.09 -1.34 12.41
C GLY A 193 -17.79 0.03 13.01
N THR A 194 -18.15 0.20 14.28
CA THR A 194 -17.96 1.45 15.03
C THR A 194 -16.81 1.38 16.04
N GLU A 195 -16.47 0.17 16.51
CA GLU A 195 -15.38 -0.04 17.46
C GLU A 195 -14.04 0.11 16.75
N ARG A 196 -13.17 0.97 17.30
CA ARG A 196 -11.82 1.18 16.78
C ARG A 196 -10.82 1.47 17.88
N VAL A 197 -9.59 1.03 17.69
CA VAL A 197 -8.44 1.40 18.52
C VAL A 197 -7.87 2.71 18.01
N VAL A 198 -7.63 3.66 18.91
CA VAL A 198 -7.01 4.95 18.59
C VAL A 198 -5.53 4.88 18.93
N LEU A 199 -4.69 4.91 17.91
CA LEU A 199 -3.25 4.98 18.03
C LEU A 199 -2.80 6.42 18.33
N PRO A 200 -1.66 6.63 19.01
CA PRO A 200 -1.15 7.96 19.29
C PRO A 200 -0.78 8.70 17.99
N ALA A 201 -0.82 10.04 18.02
CA ALA A 201 -0.61 10.88 16.84
C ALA A 201 0.76 10.71 16.14
N TRP A 202 1.75 10.15 16.84
CA TRP A 202 3.09 9.87 16.34
C TRP A 202 3.29 8.39 15.94
N ASP A 203 2.23 7.58 15.90
CA ASP A 203 2.35 6.19 15.48
C ASP A 203 2.85 6.10 14.01
N PRO A 204 3.78 5.17 13.68
CA PRO A 204 4.31 5.04 12.33
C PRO A 204 3.25 4.61 11.29
N MET A 205 2.09 4.07 11.69
CA MET A 205 0.95 3.86 10.78
C MET A 205 0.23 5.15 10.42
N GLY A 206 0.57 6.27 11.06
CA GLY A 206 0.15 7.61 10.66
C GLY A 206 1.10 8.29 9.69
N ALA A 207 2.21 7.64 9.30
CA ALA A 207 3.10 8.17 8.29
C ALA A 207 2.33 8.37 6.98
N LEU A 208 2.44 9.58 6.43
CA LEU A 208 1.81 9.97 5.18
C LEU A 208 2.85 9.89 4.07
N ALA A 209 2.52 9.13 3.05
CA ALA A 209 3.33 8.84 1.88
C ALA A 209 2.80 9.55 0.64
#